data_AF-A0A1V5VM90-F1
#
_entry.id   AF-A0A1V5VM90-F1
#
_cell.length_a   1.000
_cell.length_b   1.000
_cell.length_c   1.000
_cell.angle_alpha   90.00
_cell.angle_beta   90.00
_cell.angle_gamma   90.00
#
_symmetry.space_group_name_H-M   'P 1'
#
loop_
_entity.id
_entity.type
_entity.pdbx_description
1 polymer ?
#
loop_
_entity_poly.entity_id
_entity_poly.type
_entity_poly.pdbx_seq_one_letter_code
_entity_poly.pdbx_strand_id
1 'polypeptide(L)'
;MKYCEETTRLHPLSIAYPTCVEKINNIIYEETNPENRSKINRPFNEEVGLKLDKVKENCKDKDITKKTKSVDMVLGLKDKENTKMLLVDFKLNCRGINSLSQGDFTNKIKCSKNLLFGGGITVHNVSLFIFNNEFLYKEEARHNINKKLNNLPSIEVLSINELKEKYF
;
A
#
# COMPACT_ATOMS: atom_id res chain seq x y z
N MET A 1 -9.35 -5.37 12.84
CA MET A 1 -8.00 -5.96 12.67
C MET A 1 -6.97 -4.85 12.77
N LYS A 2 -5.84 -5.12 13.44
CA LYS A 2 -4.71 -4.19 13.59
C LYS A 2 -3.45 -4.81 12.99
N TYR A 3 -2.43 -4.00 12.75
CA TYR A 3 -1.13 -4.39 12.23
C TYR A 3 -0.54 -5.53 13.06
N CYS A 4 0.04 -6.49 12.38
CA CYS A 4 0.75 -7.61 12.97
C CYS A 4 2.01 -7.88 12.17
N GLU A 5 3.15 -7.57 12.77
CA GLU A 5 4.46 -7.77 12.16
C GLU A 5 4.71 -9.24 11.84
N GLU A 6 4.37 -10.14 12.77
CA GLU A 6 4.50 -11.58 12.59
C GLU A 6 3.75 -12.05 11.33
N THR A 7 2.47 -11.66 11.17
CA THR A 7 1.69 -11.94 9.95
C THR A 7 2.37 -11.39 8.70
N THR A 8 2.96 -10.20 8.78
CA THR A 8 3.69 -9.58 7.65
C THR A 8 4.91 -10.40 7.26
N ARG A 9 5.69 -10.86 8.24
CA ARG A 9 6.95 -11.61 8.03
C ARG A 9 6.73 -13.06 7.65
N LEU A 10 5.68 -13.69 8.18
CA LEU A 10 5.33 -15.09 7.87
C LEU A 10 4.61 -15.25 6.53
N HIS A 11 4.30 -14.16 5.84
CA HIS A 11 3.77 -14.23 4.47
C HIS A 11 4.77 -14.97 3.55
N PRO A 12 4.34 -15.91 2.68
CA PRO A 12 5.24 -16.68 1.81
C PRO A 12 6.18 -15.84 0.97
N LEU A 13 5.72 -14.69 0.44
CA LEU A 13 6.60 -13.76 -0.28
C LEU A 13 7.64 -13.08 0.64
N SER A 14 7.30 -12.80 1.90
CA SER A 14 8.25 -12.26 2.87
C SER A 14 9.30 -13.30 3.23
N ILE A 15 8.92 -14.58 3.31
CA ILE A 15 9.85 -15.70 3.54
C ILE A 15 10.74 -15.92 2.31
N ALA A 16 10.17 -15.91 1.10
CA ALA A 16 10.90 -16.12 -0.15
C ALA A 16 11.82 -14.94 -0.51
N TYR A 17 11.41 -13.71 -0.15
CA TYR A 17 12.11 -12.47 -0.45
C TYR A 17 12.29 -11.60 0.81
N PRO A 18 13.09 -12.06 1.80
CA PRO A 18 13.23 -11.37 3.08
C PRO A 18 13.81 -9.96 2.94
N THR A 19 14.63 -9.73 1.91
CA THR A 19 15.17 -8.41 1.58
C THR A 19 14.13 -7.40 1.08
N CYS A 20 12.90 -7.85 0.77
CA CYS A 20 11.77 -7.00 0.38
C CYS A 20 10.90 -6.59 1.57
N VAL A 21 11.19 -7.08 2.77
CA VAL A 21 10.55 -6.61 4.01
C VAL A 21 11.35 -5.43 4.53
N GLU A 22 10.75 -4.25 4.53
CA GLU A 22 11.42 -2.99 4.82
C GLU A 22 10.64 -2.15 5.83
N LYS A 23 11.33 -1.27 6.56
CA LYS A 23 10.67 -0.31 7.45
C LYS A 23 9.67 0.53 6.65
N ILE A 24 8.46 0.69 7.18
CA ILE A 24 7.39 1.46 6.52
C ILE A 24 7.86 2.90 6.23
N ASN A 25 8.63 3.50 7.15
CA ASN A 25 9.22 4.83 6.95
C ASN A 25 10.18 4.92 5.77
N ASN A 26 10.91 3.85 5.44
CA ASN A 26 11.80 3.82 4.27
C ASN A 26 10.97 3.75 2.99
N ILE A 27 9.93 2.92 2.97
CA ILE A 27 9.00 2.82 1.84
C ILE A 27 8.34 4.18 1.58
N ILE A 28 7.82 4.86 2.62
CA ILE A 28 7.27 6.22 2.51
C ILE A 28 8.29 7.20 1.94
N TYR A 29 9.54 7.16 2.42
CA TYR A 29 10.60 8.06 1.98
C TYR A 29 10.93 7.86 0.50
N GLU A 30 10.97 6.62 0.02
CA GLU A 30 11.24 6.28 -1.37
C GLU A 30 10.09 6.68 -2.31
N GLU A 31 8.84 6.47 -1.88
CA GLU A 31 7.64 6.90 -2.61
C GLU A 31 7.41 8.42 -2.55
N THR A 32 8.20 9.15 -1.77
CA THR A 32 8.15 10.61 -1.70
C THR A 32 9.17 11.22 -2.67
N ASN A 33 8.71 12.18 -3.46
CA ASN A 33 9.54 12.99 -4.35
C ASN A 33 10.71 13.63 -3.58
N PRO A 34 11.93 13.65 -4.14
CA PRO A 34 13.10 14.19 -3.45
C PRO A 34 12.91 15.57 -2.81
N GLU A 35 12.20 16.48 -3.48
CA GLU A 35 11.92 17.83 -2.99
C GLU A 35 11.04 17.89 -1.73
N ASN A 36 10.27 16.84 -1.45
CA ASN A 36 9.30 16.78 -0.35
C ASN A 36 9.72 15.85 0.80
N ARG A 37 10.84 15.12 0.66
CA ARG A 37 11.29 14.12 1.64
C ARG A 37 11.61 14.70 3.03
N SER A 38 12.00 15.97 3.10
CA SER A 38 12.24 16.67 4.37
C SER A 38 10.95 17.08 5.10
N LYS A 39 9.82 17.12 4.39
CA LYS A 39 8.52 17.59 4.90
C LYS A 39 7.54 16.45 5.18
N ILE A 40 7.79 15.27 4.61
CA ILE A 40 6.86 14.14 4.75
C ILE A 40 6.90 13.58 6.17
N ASN A 41 5.70 13.38 6.75
CA ASN A 41 5.59 12.74 8.04
C ASN A 41 5.86 11.22 7.93
N ARG A 42 6.55 10.67 8.93
CA ARG A 42 6.96 9.27 9.03
C ARG A 42 6.72 8.77 10.46
N PRO A 43 5.45 8.53 10.85
CA PRO A 43 5.05 8.29 12.23
C PRO A 43 5.24 6.84 12.69
N PHE A 44 5.87 6.00 11.87
CA PHE A 44 6.18 4.62 12.24
C PHE A 44 7.51 4.60 12.99
N ASN A 45 7.69 3.60 13.84
CA ASN A 45 8.94 3.34 14.52
C ASN A 45 9.71 2.29 13.71
N GLU A 46 9.64 1.05 14.16
CA GLU A 46 10.33 -0.10 13.57
C GLU A 46 9.39 -0.99 12.73
N GLU A 47 8.12 -0.62 12.59
CA GLU A 47 7.17 -1.43 11.83
C GLU A 47 7.60 -1.59 10.38
N VAL A 48 7.34 -2.78 9.83
CA VAL A 48 7.78 -3.18 8.49
C VAL A 48 6.60 -3.50 7.59
N GLY A 49 6.81 -3.35 6.28
CA GLY A 49 5.91 -3.79 5.24
C GLY A 49 6.65 -4.60 4.19
N LEU A 50 5.92 -5.48 3.50
CA LEU A 50 6.44 -6.17 2.32
C LEU A 50 6.31 -5.25 1.10
N LYS A 51 7.44 -4.77 0.56
CA LYS A 51 7.47 -3.88 -0.61
C LYS A 51 7.28 -4.69 -1.90
N LEU A 52 6.11 -4.59 -2.54
CA LEU A 52 5.77 -5.47 -3.66
C LEU A 52 6.52 -5.15 -4.95
N ASP A 53 6.84 -3.88 -5.18
CA ASP A 53 7.61 -3.50 -6.38
C ASP A 53 8.99 -4.17 -6.36
N LYS A 54 9.64 -4.23 -5.19
CA LYS A 54 10.90 -4.95 -5.01
C LYS A 54 10.76 -6.47 -5.09
N VAL A 55 9.63 -7.02 -4.62
CA VAL A 55 9.33 -8.46 -4.84
C VAL A 55 9.27 -8.76 -6.33
N LYS A 56 8.63 -7.90 -7.13
CA LYS A 56 8.56 -8.10 -8.57
C LYS A 56 9.90 -7.98 -9.24
N GLU A 57 10.72 -6.99 -8.89
CA GLU A 57 12.09 -6.85 -9.42
C GLU A 57 12.93 -8.10 -9.16
N ASN A 58 12.74 -8.74 -8.00
CA ASN A 58 13.44 -9.96 -7.63
C ASN A 58 12.76 -11.26 -8.10
N CYS A 59 11.55 -11.17 -8.64
CA CYS A 59 10.82 -12.31 -9.16
C CYS A 59 11.40 -12.72 -10.52
N LYS A 60 11.75 -14.01 -10.67
CA LYS A 60 12.31 -14.53 -11.93
C LYS A 60 11.28 -14.67 -13.06
N ASP A 61 10.00 -14.52 -12.75
CA ASP A 61 8.90 -14.62 -13.71
C ASP A 61 8.83 -13.35 -14.59
N LYS A 62 9.18 -13.53 -15.87
CA LYS A 62 9.24 -12.44 -16.86
C LYS A 62 7.86 -11.86 -17.20
N ASP A 63 6.78 -12.61 -16.98
CA ASP A 63 5.42 -12.15 -17.26
C ASP A 63 4.88 -11.27 -16.13
N ILE A 64 5.28 -11.55 -14.88
CA ILE A 64 4.96 -10.72 -13.71
C ILE A 64 5.75 -9.40 -13.74
N THR A 65 7.05 -9.46 -14.09
CA THR A 65 7.98 -8.32 -14.00
C THR A 65 7.74 -7.23 -15.05
N LYS A 66 7.29 -7.55 -16.28
CA LYS A 66 7.29 -6.58 -17.40
C LYS A 66 5.99 -5.83 -17.66
N LYS A 67 4.84 -6.27 -17.14
CA LYS A 67 3.53 -5.76 -17.61
C LYS A 67 2.60 -5.20 -16.54
N THR A 68 2.93 -5.33 -15.26
CA THR A 68 1.96 -5.04 -14.19
C THR A 68 2.49 -4.01 -13.20
N LYS A 69 1.65 -3.05 -12.80
CA LYS A 69 1.93 -2.18 -11.64
C LYS A 69 1.32 -2.85 -10.40
N SER A 70 2.01 -2.79 -9.26
CA SER A 70 1.52 -3.28 -7.96
C SER A 70 1.26 -2.09 -7.05
N VAL A 71 0.56 -2.33 -5.93
CA VAL A 71 0.61 -1.41 -4.80
C VAL A 71 2.01 -1.41 -4.20
N ASP A 72 2.38 -0.34 -3.53
CA ASP A 72 3.77 -0.17 -3.09
C ASP A 72 4.12 -1.15 -1.96
N MET A 73 3.20 -1.40 -1.01
CA MET A 73 3.43 -2.35 0.08
C MET A 73 2.20 -3.16 0.52
N VAL A 74 2.48 -4.22 1.28
CA VAL A 74 1.48 -5.05 1.95
C VAL A 74 1.80 -5.19 3.43
N LEU A 75 0.77 -5.11 4.26
CA LEU A 75 0.85 -5.28 5.71
C LEU A 75 0.04 -6.49 6.16
N GLY A 76 0.58 -7.26 7.09
CA GLY A 76 -0.19 -8.26 7.83
C GLY A 76 -1.10 -7.60 8.86
N LEU A 77 -2.36 -7.99 8.88
CA LEU A 77 -3.34 -7.64 9.90
C LEU A 77 -3.74 -8.89 10.67
N LYS A 78 -4.03 -8.73 11.96
CA LYS A 78 -4.55 -9.79 12.84
C LYS A 78 -5.72 -9.28 13.68
N ASP A 79 -6.67 -10.15 13.92
CA ASP A 79 -7.75 -10.01 14.90
C ASP A 79 -8.10 -11.40 15.45
N LYS A 80 -7.67 -11.66 16.69
CA LYS A 80 -7.66 -13.01 17.28
C LYS A 80 -6.92 -13.99 16.34
N GLU A 81 -7.58 -15.03 15.88
CA GLU A 81 -7.03 -16.03 14.96
C GLU A 81 -7.14 -15.65 13.48
N ASN A 82 -7.89 -14.59 13.14
CA ASN A 82 -8.07 -14.20 11.76
C ASN A 82 -6.94 -13.29 11.31
N THR A 83 -6.22 -13.71 10.26
CA THR A 83 -5.16 -12.91 9.62
C THR A 83 -5.57 -12.51 8.21
N LYS A 84 -5.20 -11.29 7.81
CA LYS A 84 -5.44 -10.79 6.45
C LYS A 84 -4.28 -9.91 5.99
N MET A 85 -4.08 -9.82 4.68
CA MET A 85 -3.09 -8.90 4.09
C MET A 85 -3.76 -7.63 3.59
N LEU A 86 -3.31 -6.48 4.08
CA LEU A 86 -3.78 -5.16 3.68
C LEU A 86 -2.90 -4.61 2.55
N LEU A 87 -3.54 -4.22 1.45
CA LEU A 87 -2.86 -3.56 0.34
C LEU A 87 -2.77 -2.07 0.60
N VAL A 88 -1.58 -1.48 0.46
CA VAL A 88 -1.34 -0.06 0.70
C VAL A 88 -0.51 0.54 -0.45
N ASP A 89 -1.03 1.63 -1.02
CA ASP A 89 -0.41 2.34 -2.14
C ASP A 89 -0.27 3.84 -1.78
N PHE A 90 0.95 4.35 -1.80
CA PHE A 90 1.32 5.71 -1.49
C PHE A 90 1.20 6.61 -2.73
N LYS A 91 0.32 7.61 -2.64
CA LYS A 91 0.09 8.68 -3.62
C LYS A 91 0.61 10.02 -3.12
N LEU A 92 1.80 10.02 -2.52
CA LEU A 92 2.38 11.17 -1.83
C LEU A 92 2.79 12.32 -2.76
N ASN A 93 2.99 12.03 -4.05
CA ASN A 93 3.38 13.01 -5.08
C ASN A 93 2.21 13.44 -5.99
N CYS A 94 0.97 13.13 -5.60
CA CYS A 94 -0.21 13.50 -6.38
C CYS A 94 -0.37 15.04 -6.41
N ARG A 95 -0.22 15.63 -7.60
CA ARG A 95 -0.35 17.09 -7.80
C ARG A 95 -1.79 17.54 -8.08
N GLY A 96 -2.72 16.61 -8.31
CA GLY A 96 -4.13 16.92 -8.54
C GLY A 96 -4.97 15.70 -8.90
N ILE A 97 -6.30 15.79 -8.74
CA ILE A 97 -7.24 14.68 -9.00
C ILE A 97 -7.17 14.19 -10.45
N ASN A 98 -6.81 15.06 -11.39
CA ASN A 98 -6.73 14.74 -12.81
C ASN A 98 -5.58 13.79 -13.15
N SER A 99 -4.52 13.72 -12.34
CA SER A 99 -3.44 12.74 -12.55
C SER A 99 -3.80 11.33 -12.05
N LEU A 100 -4.95 11.17 -11.40
CA LEU A 100 -5.42 9.89 -10.91
C LEU A 100 -6.22 9.17 -12.00
N SER A 101 -5.84 7.94 -12.35
CA SER A 101 -6.60 7.09 -13.26
C SER A 101 -7.28 5.98 -12.47
N GLN A 102 -8.61 5.84 -12.60
CA GLN A 102 -9.35 4.74 -11.97
C GLN A 102 -8.80 3.38 -12.43
N GLY A 103 -8.46 3.26 -13.72
CA GLY A 103 -7.87 2.06 -14.28
C GLY A 103 -6.53 1.70 -13.63
N ASP A 104 -5.72 2.69 -13.28
CA ASP A 104 -4.42 2.45 -12.63
C ASP A 104 -4.59 1.82 -11.24
N PHE A 105 -5.56 2.31 -10.46
CA PHE A 105 -5.83 1.77 -9.13
C PHE A 105 -6.35 0.33 -9.18
N THR A 106 -7.35 0.06 -10.02
CA THR A 106 -7.91 -1.28 -10.20
C THR A 106 -6.85 -2.27 -10.67
N ASN A 107 -6.03 -1.86 -11.64
CA ASN A 107 -4.96 -2.70 -12.16
C ASN A 107 -3.90 -2.98 -11.09
N LYS A 108 -3.49 -1.97 -10.31
CA LYS A 108 -2.57 -2.15 -9.17
C LYS A 108 -3.11 -3.15 -8.15
N ILE A 109 -4.37 -3.00 -7.71
CA ILE A 109 -5.00 -3.92 -6.76
C ILE A 109 -5.05 -5.34 -7.32
N LYS A 110 -5.54 -5.50 -8.56
CA LYS A 110 -5.68 -6.82 -9.20
C LYS A 110 -4.32 -7.52 -9.32
N CYS A 111 -3.29 -6.82 -9.77
CA CYS A 111 -1.96 -7.39 -9.93
C CYS A 111 -1.34 -7.76 -8.59
N SER A 112 -1.52 -6.92 -7.56
CA SER A 112 -1.04 -7.20 -6.21
C SER A 112 -1.72 -8.43 -5.61
N LYS A 113 -3.04 -8.54 -5.80
CA LYS A 113 -3.78 -9.75 -5.41
C LYS A 113 -3.20 -10.99 -6.09
N ASN A 114 -3.04 -10.96 -7.41
CA ASN A 114 -2.48 -12.09 -8.15
C ASN A 114 -1.09 -12.53 -7.63
N LEU A 115 -0.25 -11.57 -7.23
CA LEU A 115 1.06 -11.84 -6.65
C LEU A 115 0.97 -12.54 -5.28
N LEU A 116 -0.06 -12.22 -4.48
CA LEU A 116 -0.26 -12.76 -3.12
C LEU A 116 -1.01 -14.11 -3.09
N PHE A 117 -1.86 -14.40 -4.08
CA PHE A 117 -2.83 -15.51 -4.04
C PHE A 117 -2.22 -16.93 -4.10
N GLY A 118 -0.91 -17.08 -4.32
CA GLY A 118 -0.24 -18.39 -4.33
C GLY A 118 -0.10 -19.08 -2.96
N GLY A 119 -0.41 -18.40 -1.85
CA GLY A 119 -0.08 -18.85 -0.49
C GLY A 119 -1.24 -19.28 0.42
N GLY A 120 -2.49 -19.35 -0.06
CA GLY A 120 -3.65 -19.63 0.80
C GLY A 120 -4.02 -18.50 1.78
N ILE A 121 -3.48 -17.31 1.57
CA ILE A 121 -3.66 -16.14 2.43
C ILE A 121 -4.81 -15.28 1.96
N THR A 122 -5.59 -14.77 2.91
CA THR A 122 -6.74 -13.91 2.61
C THR A 122 -6.30 -12.44 2.52
N VAL A 123 -6.63 -11.79 1.41
CA VAL A 123 -6.45 -10.33 1.27
C VAL A 123 -7.61 -9.62 1.95
N HIS A 124 -7.30 -8.56 2.71
CA HIS A 124 -8.30 -7.69 3.32
C HIS A 124 -9.21 -7.12 2.20
N ASN A 125 -10.51 -7.00 2.47
CA ASN A 125 -11.46 -6.54 1.45
C ASN A 125 -11.15 -5.08 1.07
N VAL A 126 -10.76 -4.25 2.04
CA VAL A 126 -10.34 -2.86 1.83
C VAL A 126 -8.89 -2.77 1.32
N SER A 127 -8.66 -1.93 0.31
CA SER A 127 -7.33 -1.48 -0.14
C SER A 127 -7.16 0.02 0.17
N LEU A 128 -5.96 0.42 0.61
CA LEU A 128 -5.69 1.78 1.04
C LEU A 128 -4.90 2.58 0.00
N PHE A 129 -5.31 3.82 -0.21
CA PHE A 129 -4.51 4.82 -0.94
C PHE A 129 -4.16 5.96 -0.01
N ILE A 130 -2.86 6.16 0.17
CA ILE A 130 -2.32 7.08 1.16
C ILE A 130 -1.85 8.35 0.47
N PHE A 131 -2.47 9.47 0.79
CA PHE A 131 -2.12 10.77 0.21
C PHE A 131 -1.43 11.66 1.24
N ASN A 132 -0.73 12.67 0.75
CA ASN A 132 -0.15 13.69 1.61
C ASN A 132 -1.27 14.47 2.32
N ASN A 133 -1.11 14.68 3.62
CA ASN A 133 -1.98 15.49 4.49
C ASN A 133 -2.35 16.84 3.85
N GLU A 134 -1.38 17.60 3.34
CA GLU A 134 -1.62 18.92 2.73
C GLU A 134 -2.58 18.85 1.54
N PHE A 135 -2.56 17.73 0.81
CA PHE A 135 -3.45 17.50 -0.32
C PHE A 135 -4.85 17.08 0.16
N LEU A 136 -4.96 16.24 1.19
CA LEU A 136 -6.23 15.75 1.72
C LEU A 136 -7.00 16.78 2.56
N TYR A 137 -6.32 17.69 3.27
CA TYR A 137 -6.97 18.75 4.04
C TYR A 137 -7.78 19.73 3.19
N LYS A 138 -7.59 19.68 1.86
CA LYS A 138 -8.55 20.27 0.94
C LYS A 138 -9.73 19.31 0.85
N GLU A 139 -10.77 19.55 1.66
CA GLU A 139 -11.99 18.71 1.69
C GLU A 139 -12.55 18.44 0.27
N GLU A 140 -12.47 19.41 -0.63
CA GLU A 140 -12.82 19.25 -2.04
C GLU A 140 -11.97 18.18 -2.75
N ALA A 141 -10.66 18.10 -2.46
CA ALA A 141 -9.78 17.07 -3.01
C ALA A 141 -10.17 15.69 -2.49
N ARG A 142 -10.38 15.54 -1.18
CA ARG A 142 -10.83 14.27 -0.58
C ARG A 142 -12.17 13.84 -1.16
N HIS A 143 -13.14 14.75 -1.23
CA HIS A 143 -14.45 14.51 -1.84
C HIS A 143 -14.33 14.07 -3.31
N ASN A 144 -13.53 14.77 -4.10
CA ASN A 144 -13.37 14.46 -5.53
C ASN A 144 -12.63 13.14 -5.78
N ILE A 145 -11.61 12.82 -4.97
CA ILE A 145 -10.94 11.51 -5.02
C ILE A 145 -11.94 10.42 -4.67
N ASN A 146 -12.66 10.56 -3.57
CA ASN A 146 -13.68 9.60 -3.17
C ASN A 146 -14.72 9.44 -4.28
N LYS A 147 -15.27 10.52 -4.84
CA LYS A 147 -16.20 10.46 -5.97
C LYS A 147 -15.63 9.70 -7.17
N LYS A 148 -14.37 9.94 -7.51
CA LYS A 148 -13.67 9.27 -8.62
C LYS A 148 -13.40 7.79 -8.34
N LEU A 149 -13.24 7.42 -7.07
CA LEU A 149 -12.99 6.05 -6.62
C LEU A 149 -14.25 5.33 -6.11
N ASN A 150 -15.40 6.02 -5.99
CA ASN A 150 -16.64 5.47 -5.43
C ASN A 150 -17.17 4.25 -6.21
N ASN A 151 -16.81 4.14 -7.49
CA ASN A 151 -17.17 2.99 -8.32
C ASN A 151 -16.24 1.78 -8.11
N LEU A 152 -15.18 1.92 -7.31
CA LEU A 152 -14.29 0.82 -6.95
C LEU A 152 -14.70 0.26 -5.59
N PRO A 153 -15.07 -1.02 -5.52
CA PRO A 153 -15.50 -1.61 -4.26
C PRO A 153 -14.33 -1.67 -3.28
N SER A 154 -14.60 -1.29 -2.02
CA SER A 154 -13.70 -1.48 -0.89
C SER A 154 -12.35 -0.76 -1.04
N ILE A 155 -12.37 0.52 -1.39
CA ILE A 155 -11.21 1.40 -1.32
C ILE A 155 -11.39 2.41 -0.20
N GLU A 156 -10.29 2.72 0.49
CA GLU A 156 -10.25 3.80 1.47
C GLU A 156 -9.09 4.75 1.20
N VAL A 157 -9.36 6.05 1.34
CA VAL A 157 -8.42 7.14 1.12
C VAL A 157 -8.06 7.74 2.46
N LEU A 158 -6.80 7.61 2.84
CA LEU A 158 -6.28 8.02 4.14
C LEU A 158 -5.04 8.90 3.97
N SER A 159 -4.70 9.64 5.01
CA SER A 159 -3.37 10.17 5.21
C SER A 159 -2.44 9.17 5.91
N ILE A 160 -1.16 9.52 5.99
CA ILE A 160 -0.18 8.71 6.75
C ILE A 160 -0.56 8.62 8.23
N ASN A 161 -1.09 9.70 8.81
CA ASN A 161 -1.51 9.72 10.21
C ASN A 161 -2.76 8.87 10.43
N GLU A 162 -3.75 9.02 9.56
CA GLU A 162 -4.98 8.21 9.63
C GLU A 162 -4.68 6.72 9.45
N LEU A 163 -3.72 6.36 8.57
CA LEU A 163 -3.21 4.99 8.47
C LEU A 163 -2.65 4.49 9.81
N LYS A 164 -1.79 5.29 10.45
CA LYS A 164 -1.20 4.95 11.75
C LYS A 164 -2.28 4.77 12.82
N GLU A 165 -3.14 5.75 13.02
CA GLU A 165 -4.20 5.73 14.04
C GLU A 165 -5.18 4.58 13.83
N LYS A 166 -5.56 4.31 12.58
CA LYS A 166 -6.59 3.31 12.27
C LYS A 166 -6.05 1.88 12.35
N TYR A 167 -4.86 1.61 11.81
CA TYR A 167 -4.36 0.25 11.64
C TYR A 167 -3.25 -0.16 12.60
N PHE A 168 -2.58 0.79 13.26
CA PHE A 168 -1.53 0.50 14.24
C PHE A 168 -2.02 0.84 15.65
#